data_AF-A0A4Q7ZDS4-F1
#
_entry.id   AF-A0A4Q7ZDS4-F1
#
_cell.length_a   1.000
_cell.length_b   1.000
_cell.length_c   1.000
_cell.angle_alpha   90.00
_cell.angle_beta   90.00
_cell.angle_gamma   90.00
#
_symmetry.space_group_name_H-M   'P 1'
#
loop_
_entity.id
_entity.type
_entity.pdbx_description
1 polymer ?
#
loop_
_entity_poly.entity_id
_entity_poly.type
_entity_poly.pdbx_seq_one_letter_code
_entity_poly.pdbx_strand_id
1 'polypeptide(L)'
;MKARWTHGRSTRHPEAVCGADDGPDTRVTDEPHLVNCPDCPDAAENETIPDDAADGDPHVIAMLREAKAGNARKIGGVFVDATTANAILTVYDAATPKTQVKIAALPITIMASFAWRVIGGGS
;
A
#
# COMPACT_ATOMS: atom_id res chain seq x y z
N MET A 1 2.58 -12.40 -19.87
CA MET A 1 2.92 -12.80 -18.49
C MET A 1 2.99 -11.53 -17.67
N LYS A 2 2.05 -11.30 -16.73
CA LYS A 2 2.13 -10.14 -15.84
C LYS A 2 3.16 -10.44 -14.76
N ALA A 3 4.15 -9.57 -14.60
CA ALA A 3 5.11 -9.66 -13.52
C ALA A 3 4.33 -9.61 -12.19
N ARG A 4 4.39 -10.70 -11.42
CA ARG A 4 3.96 -10.69 -10.02
C ARG A 4 5.11 -10.06 -9.25
N TRP A 5 4.91 -8.83 -8.77
CA TRP A 5 5.80 -8.19 -7.83
C TRP A 5 5.61 -8.92 -6.50
N THR A 6 6.59 -9.73 -6.11
CA THR A 6 6.59 -10.44 -4.83
C THR A 6 7.36 -9.59 -3.83
N HIS A 7 6.73 -9.21 -2.71
CA HIS A 7 7.40 -8.43 -1.67
C HIS A 7 8.60 -9.24 -1.15
N GLY A 8 9.74 -8.57 -1.03
CA GLY A 8 11.06 -9.19 -0.91
C GLY A 8 11.33 -10.12 0.30
N ARG A 9 12.63 -10.38 0.47
CA ARG A 9 13.19 -11.51 1.21
C ARG A 9 12.82 -11.55 2.69
N SER A 10 12.35 -12.72 3.13
CA SER A 10 12.32 -13.09 4.55
C SER A 10 13.75 -13.36 5.06
N THR A 11 14.03 -13.06 6.33
CA THR A 11 15.31 -13.43 6.96
C THR A 11 15.49 -14.95 7.09
N ARG A 12 14.41 -15.73 6.95
CA ARG A 12 14.40 -17.20 7.02
C ARG A 12 14.27 -17.87 5.65
N HIS A 13 13.96 -17.13 4.59
CA HIS A 13 13.81 -17.65 3.24
C HIS A 13 14.49 -16.75 2.21
N PRO A 14 15.39 -17.29 1.37
CA PRO A 14 16.14 -16.53 0.37
C PRO A 14 15.28 -16.04 -0.81
N GLU A 15 14.01 -16.42 -0.88
CA GLU A 15 13.01 -15.95 -1.84
C GLU A 15 12.01 -14.95 -1.21
N ALA A 16 11.09 -14.41 -2.01
CA ALA A 16 10.09 -13.43 -1.59
C ALA A 16 8.94 -14.11 -0.84
N VAL A 17 8.72 -13.78 0.43
CA VAL A 17 7.87 -14.61 1.33
C VAL A 17 6.92 -13.79 2.21
N CYS A 18 6.64 -12.53 1.86
CA CYS A 18 5.49 -11.84 2.46
C CYS A 18 4.59 -11.25 1.36
N GLY A 19 3.26 -11.36 1.51
CA GLY A 19 2.30 -10.71 0.63
C GLY A 19 2.21 -11.23 -0.81
N ALA A 20 2.64 -12.47 -1.10
CA ALA A 20 2.43 -13.12 -2.40
C ALA A 20 1.06 -13.80 -2.53
N ASP A 21 0.22 -13.64 -1.53
CA ASP A 21 -1.18 -14.00 -1.53
C ASP A 21 -1.95 -12.76 -2.02
N ASP A 22 -2.60 -12.87 -3.20
CA ASP A 22 -3.58 -11.88 -3.67
C ASP A 22 -4.88 -11.96 -2.82
N GLY A 23 -4.77 -12.38 -1.56
CA GLY A 23 -5.83 -12.88 -0.72
C GLY A 23 -6.09 -11.98 0.49
N PRO A 24 -7.21 -12.23 1.18
CA PRO A 24 -7.75 -11.34 2.20
C PRO A 24 -6.99 -11.39 3.55
N ASP A 25 -5.88 -12.13 3.62
CA ASP A 25 -5.29 -12.60 4.88
C ASP A 25 -4.02 -11.84 5.29
N THR A 26 -3.44 -11.03 4.39
CA THR A 26 -2.38 -10.08 4.75
C THR A 26 -3.00 -8.79 5.30
N ARG A 27 -3.04 -8.64 6.64
CA ARG A 27 -3.68 -7.49 7.33
C ARG A 27 -2.75 -6.83 8.34
N VAL A 28 -2.92 -5.51 8.52
CA VAL A 28 -2.42 -4.79 9.69
C VAL A 28 -3.07 -5.41 10.93
N THR A 29 -2.27 -5.80 11.92
CA THR A 29 -2.79 -6.35 13.17
C THR A 29 -3.30 -5.22 14.08
N ASP A 30 -3.85 -5.57 15.24
CA ASP A 30 -4.17 -4.56 16.28
C ASP A 30 -2.90 -3.81 16.77
N GLU A 31 -1.72 -4.40 16.55
CA GLU A 31 -0.42 -3.77 16.77
C GLU A 31 0.09 -3.13 15.46
N PRO A 32 0.16 -1.80 15.34
CA PRO A 32 0.43 -1.12 14.07
C PRO A 32 1.81 -1.37 13.46
N HIS A 33 2.76 -1.86 14.27
CA HIS A 33 4.09 -2.26 13.83
C HIS A 33 4.12 -3.70 13.31
N LEU A 34 3.05 -4.48 13.50
CA LEU A 34 2.97 -5.88 13.11
C LEU A 34 1.94 -6.09 11.99
N VAL A 35 2.33 -6.91 11.01
CA VAL A 35 1.51 -7.29 9.87
C VAL A 35 1.37 -8.81 9.83
N ASN A 36 0.13 -9.30 9.72
CA ASN A 36 -0.12 -10.71 9.49
C ASN A 36 0.32 -11.09 8.09
N CYS A 37 1.12 -12.15 7.99
CA CYS A 37 1.55 -12.72 6.73
C CYS A 37 1.27 -14.23 6.77
N PRO A 38 0.49 -14.78 5.81
CA PRO A 38 0.16 -16.21 5.78
C PRO A 38 1.39 -17.14 5.77
N ASP A 39 2.51 -16.65 5.25
CA ASP A 39 3.76 -17.38 5.14
C ASP A 39 4.70 -17.18 6.34
N CYS A 40 4.34 -16.30 7.29
CA CYS A 40 5.09 -16.08 8.52
C CYS A 40 4.40 -16.78 9.71
N PRO A 41 5.12 -17.57 10.52
CA PRO A 41 4.53 -18.23 11.69
C PRO A 41 4.12 -17.23 12.79
N ASP A 42 4.72 -16.04 12.77
CA ASP A 42 4.47 -14.91 13.66
C ASP A 42 4.20 -13.66 12.80
N ALA A 43 3.53 -12.64 13.35
CA ALA A 43 3.35 -11.37 12.64
C ALA A 43 4.71 -10.71 12.32
N ALA A 44 4.82 -10.08 11.15
CA ALA A 44 6.05 -9.45 10.67
C ALA A 44 6.13 -7.99 11.10
N GLU A 45 7.32 -7.56 11.52
CA GLU A 45 7.63 -6.15 11.77
C GLU A 45 7.53 -5.35 10.46
N ASN A 46 6.71 -4.31 10.44
CA ASN A 46 6.47 -3.49 9.27
C ASN A 46 7.78 -2.95 8.69
N GLU A 47 8.71 -2.50 9.54
CA GLU A 47 10.03 -1.99 9.11
C GLU A 47 10.85 -3.01 8.31
N THR A 48 10.64 -4.30 8.54
CA THR A 48 11.36 -5.38 7.87
C THR A 48 10.75 -5.77 6.52
N ILE A 49 9.49 -5.38 6.28
CA ILE A 49 8.83 -5.58 5.00
C ILE A 49 9.43 -4.59 3.99
N PRO A 50 9.91 -5.05 2.83
CA PRO A 50 10.43 -4.15 1.81
C PRO A 50 9.30 -3.39 1.12
N ASP A 51 9.60 -2.16 0.71
CA ASP A 51 8.67 -1.35 -0.08
C ASP A 51 8.49 -1.94 -1.49
N ASP A 52 7.24 -2.00 -1.95
CA ASP A 52 6.89 -2.28 -3.34
C ASP A 52 7.27 -1.15 -4.28
N ALA A 53 7.16 0.09 -3.77
CA ALA A 53 7.52 1.30 -4.47
C ALA A 53 7.98 2.37 -3.47
N ALA A 54 8.92 3.20 -3.91
CA ALA A 54 9.27 4.42 -3.19
C ALA A 54 8.23 5.53 -3.45
N ASP A 55 8.24 6.57 -2.62
CA ASP A 55 7.47 7.78 -2.88
C ASP A 55 7.82 8.37 -4.26
N GLY A 56 6.80 8.76 -5.02
CA GLY A 56 6.96 9.33 -6.37
C GLY A 56 7.28 8.30 -7.47
N ASP A 57 7.28 7.00 -7.18
CA ASP A 57 7.38 5.98 -8.23
C ASP A 57 6.20 6.11 -9.22
N PRO A 58 6.43 6.07 -10.55
CA PRO A 58 5.35 6.18 -11.54
C PRO A 58 4.26 5.10 -11.41
N HIS A 59 4.53 4.00 -10.71
CA HIS A 59 3.60 2.90 -10.51
C HIS A 59 2.77 3.01 -9.22
N VAL A 60 2.96 4.04 -8.38
CA VAL A 60 2.21 4.21 -7.12
C VAL A 60 0.70 4.13 -7.33
N ILE A 61 0.16 4.78 -8.37
CA ILE A 61 -1.29 4.73 -8.66
C ILE A 61 -1.75 3.33 -9.06
N ALA A 62 -0.93 2.57 -9.78
CA ALA A 62 -1.26 1.19 -10.14
C ALA A 62 -1.28 0.30 -8.88
N MET A 63 -0.28 0.44 -8.01
CA MET A 63 -0.20 -0.28 -6.74
C MET A 63 -1.35 0.07 -5.78
N LEU A 64 -1.79 1.33 -5.77
CA LEU A 64 -2.99 1.72 -5.02
C LEU A 64 -4.25 1.00 -5.54
N ARG A 65 -4.37 0.79 -6.86
CA ARG A 65 -5.51 0.03 -7.41
C ARG A 65 -5.45 -1.44 -7.01
N GLU A 66 -4.26 -2.01 -6.89
CA GLU A 66 -4.05 -3.37 -6.38
C GLU A 66 -4.38 -3.46 -4.88
N ALA A 67 -3.92 -2.51 -4.07
CA ALA A 67 -4.25 -2.41 -2.65
C ALA A 67 -5.76 -2.30 -2.41
N LYS A 68 -6.45 -1.46 -3.19
CA LYS A 68 -7.91 -1.36 -3.17
C LYS A 68 -8.60 -2.70 -3.49
N ALA A 69 -8.00 -3.54 -4.33
CA ALA A 69 -8.54 -4.85 -4.68
C ALA A 69 -8.27 -5.94 -3.62
N GLY A 70 -7.67 -5.58 -2.48
CA GLY A 70 -7.37 -6.49 -1.37
C GLY A 70 -5.89 -6.82 -1.20
N ASN A 71 -5.02 -6.37 -2.12
CA ASN A 71 -3.59 -6.69 -2.13
C ASN A 71 -2.80 -5.63 -1.38
N ALA A 72 -2.85 -5.63 -0.04
CA ALA A 72 -2.18 -4.58 0.73
C ALA A 72 -0.72 -4.37 0.28
N ARG A 73 -0.32 -3.11 0.09
CA ARG A 73 0.99 -2.73 -0.48
C ARG A 73 1.79 -1.89 0.51
N LYS A 74 3.11 -2.10 0.58
CA LYS A 74 3.99 -1.18 1.29
C LYS A 74 4.58 -0.19 0.30
N ILE A 75 4.20 1.09 0.43
CA ILE A 75 4.63 2.16 -0.47
C ILE A 75 5.31 3.23 0.39
N GLY A 76 6.52 3.66 0.04
CA GLY A 76 7.22 4.74 0.74
C GLY A 76 7.30 4.54 2.26
N GLY A 77 7.57 3.32 2.72
CA GLY A 77 7.63 2.95 4.13
C GLY A 77 6.29 2.71 4.82
N VAL A 78 5.16 2.90 4.14
CA VAL A 78 3.81 2.83 4.73
C VAL A 78 3.05 1.63 4.19
N PHE A 79 2.47 0.85 5.10
CA PHE A 79 1.55 -0.21 4.72
C PHE A 79 0.17 0.38 4.37
N VAL A 80 -0.24 0.19 3.13
CA VAL A 80 -1.47 0.74 2.55
C VAL A 80 -2.49 -0.38 2.38
N ASP A 81 -3.56 -0.32 3.18
CA ASP A 81 -4.69 -1.23 3.10
C ASP A 81 -5.73 -0.80 2.04
N ALA A 82 -6.74 -1.64 1.81
CA ALA A 82 -7.78 -1.36 0.84
C ALA A 82 -8.57 -0.08 1.14
N THR A 83 -8.78 0.23 2.43
CA THR A 83 -9.50 1.42 2.89
C THR A 83 -8.75 2.69 2.53
N THR A 84 -7.47 2.75 2.88
CA THR A 84 -6.58 3.89 2.61
C THR A 84 -6.39 4.06 1.11
N ALA A 85 -6.15 2.96 0.39
CA ALA A 85 -6.03 2.99 -1.06
C ALA A 85 -7.31 3.51 -1.73
N ASN A 86 -8.48 3.05 -1.27
CA ASN A 86 -9.76 3.52 -1.80
C ASN A 86 -9.97 5.02 -1.54
N ALA A 87 -9.65 5.53 -0.35
CA ALA A 87 -9.75 6.95 -0.03
C ALA A 87 -8.88 7.81 -0.97
N ILE A 88 -7.61 7.42 -1.16
CA ILE A 88 -6.69 8.13 -2.07
C ILE A 88 -7.22 8.10 -3.51
N LEU A 89 -7.61 6.93 -3.99
CA LEU A 89 -8.11 6.76 -5.35
C LEU A 89 -9.40 7.53 -5.61
N THR A 90 -10.30 7.63 -4.64
CA THR A 90 -11.52 8.45 -4.77
C THR A 90 -11.19 9.91 -5.08
N VAL A 91 -10.22 10.49 -4.37
CA VAL A 91 -9.82 11.88 -4.60
C VAL A 91 -9.02 12.04 -5.89
N TYR A 92 -8.13 11.09 -6.18
CA TYR A 92 -7.34 11.08 -7.41
C TYR A 92 -8.23 10.97 -8.66
N ASP A 93 -9.16 10.01 -8.69
CA ASP A 93 -10.03 9.75 -9.84
C ASP A 93 -11.05 10.89 -10.06
N ALA A 94 -11.42 11.63 -9.01
CA ALA A 94 -12.28 12.82 -9.12
C ALA A 94 -11.53 14.09 -9.57
N ALA A 95 -10.20 14.09 -9.56
CA ALA A 95 -9.39 15.28 -9.84
C ALA A 95 -9.15 15.50 -11.34
N THR A 96 -8.87 16.75 -11.73
CA THR A 96 -8.44 17.06 -13.11
C THR A 96 -7.08 16.41 -13.43
N PRO A 97 -6.73 16.16 -14.71
CA PRO A 97 -5.44 15.56 -15.07
C PRO A 97 -4.22 16.32 -14.53
N LYS A 98 -4.27 17.65 -14.52
CA LYS A 98 -3.21 18.49 -13.94
C LYS A 98 -3.08 18.28 -12.42
N THR A 99 -4.20 18.09 -11.74
CA THR A 99 -4.22 17.83 -10.29
C THR A 99 -3.81 16.39 -9.98
N GLN A 100 -4.18 15.42 -10.80
CA GLN A 100 -3.74 14.03 -10.69
C GLN A 100 -2.22 13.91 -10.71
N VAL A 101 -1.55 14.59 -11.64
CA VAL A 101 -0.07 14.64 -11.69
C VAL A 101 0.51 15.18 -10.38
N LYS A 102 -0.12 16.21 -9.80
CA LYS A 102 0.33 16.77 -8.51
C LYS A 102 0.11 15.80 -7.36
N ILE A 103 -1.04 15.12 -7.31
CA ILE A 103 -1.37 14.15 -6.27
C ILE A 103 -0.41 12.95 -6.34
N ALA A 104 -0.14 12.42 -7.53
CA ALA A 104 0.75 11.28 -7.73
C ALA A 104 2.22 11.57 -7.39
N ALA A 105 2.60 12.85 -7.32
CA ALA A 105 3.95 13.27 -6.92
C ALA A 105 4.10 13.49 -5.40
N LEU A 106 3.03 13.34 -4.62
CA LEU A 106 3.08 13.50 -3.17
C LEU A 106 3.58 12.21 -2.50
N PRO A 107 4.27 12.31 -1.35
CA PRO A 107 4.51 11.16 -0.49
C PRO A 107 3.21 10.48 -0.10
N ILE A 108 3.22 9.16 0.06
CA ILE A 108 1.99 8.39 0.30
C ILE A 108 1.25 8.82 1.57
N THR A 109 1.99 9.21 2.61
CA THR A 109 1.46 9.74 3.87
C THR A 109 0.66 11.03 3.66
N ILE A 110 1.14 11.88 2.74
CA ILE A 110 0.50 13.14 2.37
C ILE A 110 -0.71 12.87 1.47
N MET A 111 -0.63 11.92 0.54
CA MET A 111 -1.78 11.49 -0.25
C MET A 111 -2.92 10.99 0.66
N ALA A 112 -2.62 10.13 1.63
CA ALA A 112 -3.60 9.61 2.58
C ALA A 112 -4.21 10.74 3.43
N SER A 113 -3.36 11.59 4.02
CA SER A 113 -3.81 12.71 4.85
C SER A 113 -4.70 13.69 4.06
N PHE A 114 -4.31 14.01 2.83
CA PHE A 114 -5.09 14.84 1.92
C PHE A 114 -6.44 14.19 1.59
N ALA A 115 -6.44 12.90 1.27
CA ALA A 115 -7.65 12.17 0.94
C ALA A 115 -8.65 12.16 2.10
N TRP A 116 -8.19 11.85 3.31
CA TRP A 116 -9.04 11.88 4.50
C TRP A 116 -9.57 13.27 4.83
N ARG A 117 -8.79 14.33 4.57
CA ARG A 117 -9.28 15.70 4.75
C ARG A 117 -10.37 16.06 3.73
N VAL A 118 -10.26 15.59 2.50
CA VAL A 118 -11.26 15.84 1.45
C VAL A 118 -12.54 15.03 1.69
N ILE A 119 -12.42 13.77 2.10
CA ILE A 119 -13.55 12.87 2.33
C ILE A 119 -14.22 13.15 3.68
N GLY A 120 -13.44 13.39 4.74
CA GLY A 120 -13.92 13.68 6.09
C GLY A 120 -14.23 15.14 6.36
N GLY A 121 -13.81 16.06 5.49
CA GLY A 121 -14.05 17.52 5.62
C GLY A 121 -15.44 17.99 5.18
N GLY A 122 -16.40 17.09 5.01
CA GLY A 122 -17.82 17.39 4.76
C GLY A 122 -18.65 17.41 6.04
N SER A 123 -18.18 18.09 7.10
CA SER A 123 -18.91 18.31 8.36
C SER A 123 -18.57 19.68 8.93
#